data_AF-A0A140PU65-F1
#
_entry.id   AF-A0A140PU65-F1
#
_cell.length_a   1.000
_cell.length_b   1.000
_cell.length_c   1.000
_cell.angle_alpha   90.00
_cell.angle_beta   90.00
_cell.angle_gamma   90.00
#
_symmetry.space_group_name_H-M   'P 1'
#
loop_
_entity.id
_entity.type
_entity.pdbx_description
1 polymer ?
#
loop_
_entity_poly.entity_id
_entity_poly.type
_entity_poly.pdbx_seq_one_letter_code
_entity_poly.pdbx_strand_id
1 'polypeptide(L)'
;MELLKDKNLFFKEEEENINQFYNMYQKKQKEIENTARNTFQNSIGPSGIQINIVNIDDFKEYIYSWLTGTFTHSITNGIISPFYYAFYYVELYACFFYFNYYYQSHYNFIPVPSYSPNYYKNPVISEVPIFYLLDYNIGYYFNKISWKDHCKNVKKTLTFIKENSLVLSEEGKYIENDMEILTGLFHKFMEIINSSNKVTVDELQNFEKEITEKLENKEYASYTINSLKRNVSYLDKYFLYIIDKNKNIEQNIENLLTKNKNVEEEIKTLSEENKTLSEENKKTKDFYLTVSGSVMALISLVTGNISLVNKDIAVQHIFIFNGSILVAILIFSYLFFSLYTKDTKTYPKKFIDTVGLTIIGFFISLLIYFLWIV
;
A
#
# COMPACT_ATOMS: atom_id res chain seq x y z
N MET A 1 -29.17 -7.55 -26.52
CA MET A 1 -30.32 -6.95 -27.26
C MET A 1 -30.09 -6.91 -28.77
N GLU A 2 -28.85 -7.06 -29.25
CA GLU A 2 -28.58 -7.17 -30.70
C GLU A 2 -29.22 -8.41 -31.35
N LEU A 3 -29.34 -9.53 -30.63
CA LEU A 3 -30.06 -10.72 -31.09
C LEU A 3 -31.51 -10.42 -31.50
N LEU A 4 -32.17 -9.45 -30.86
CA LEU A 4 -33.55 -9.04 -31.17
C LEU A 4 -33.65 -8.15 -32.42
N LYS A 5 -32.53 -7.78 -33.06
CA LYS A 5 -32.54 -7.06 -34.36
C LYS A 5 -32.82 -8.01 -35.53
N ASP A 6 -32.53 -9.30 -35.37
CA ASP A 6 -32.81 -10.34 -36.37
C ASP A 6 -33.72 -11.42 -35.76
N LYS A 7 -35.00 -11.34 -36.13
CA LYS A 7 -36.06 -12.24 -35.65
C LYS A 7 -35.78 -13.72 -35.96
N ASN A 8 -35.24 -14.00 -37.15
CA ASN A 8 -34.99 -15.38 -37.56
C ASN A 8 -33.81 -15.97 -36.78
N LEU A 9 -32.77 -15.17 -36.55
CA LEU A 9 -31.64 -15.57 -35.72
C LEU A 9 -32.07 -15.80 -34.27
N PHE A 10 -32.87 -14.88 -33.70
CA PHE A 10 -33.41 -15.03 -32.35
C PHE A 10 -34.15 -16.36 -32.17
N PHE A 11 -35.09 -16.68 -33.05
CA PHE A 11 -35.84 -17.94 -32.92
C PHE A 11 -35.00 -19.18 -33.14
N LYS A 12 -33.92 -19.09 -33.92
CA LYS A 12 -32.99 -20.20 -34.09
C LYS A 12 -32.14 -20.44 -32.84
N GLU A 13 -31.63 -19.37 -32.21
CA GLU A 13 -30.79 -19.48 -31.02
C GLU A 13 -31.59 -19.84 -29.76
N GLU A 14 -32.82 -19.34 -29.63
CA GLU A 14 -33.66 -19.57 -28.45
C GLU A 14 -34.69 -20.70 -28.63
N GLU A 15 -34.63 -21.47 -29.72
CA GLU A 15 -35.64 -22.48 -30.07
C GLU A 15 -35.91 -23.47 -28.92
N GLU A 16 -34.85 -23.99 -28.32
CA GLU A 16 -34.94 -24.98 -27.26
C GLU A 16 -35.66 -24.43 -26.03
N ASN A 17 -35.24 -23.26 -25.55
CA ASN A 17 -35.86 -22.61 -24.40
C ASN A 17 -37.32 -22.25 -24.70
N ILE A 18 -37.63 -21.65 -25.85
CA ILE A 18 -39.01 -21.32 -26.25
C ILE A 18 -39.89 -22.58 -26.23
N ASN A 19 -39.39 -23.70 -26.75
CA ASN A 19 -40.11 -24.97 -26.73
C ASN A 19 -40.34 -25.48 -25.30
N GLN A 20 -39.38 -25.35 -24.38
CA GLN A 20 -39.58 -25.74 -22.98
C GLN A 20 -40.67 -24.90 -22.30
N PHE A 21 -40.67 -23.57 -22.49
CA PHE A 21 -41.72 -22.70 -21.94
C PHE A 21 -43.09 -23.00 -22.56
N TYR A 22 -43.14 -23.29 -23.85
CA TYR A 22 -44.37 -23.73 -24.51
C TYR A 22 -44.89 -25.07 -23.96
N ASN A 23 -44.00 -26.03 -23.68
CA ASN A 23 -44.37 -27.30 -23.05
C ASN A 23 -44.94 -27.10 -21.64
N MET A 24 -44.37 -26.18 -20.84
CA MET A 24 -44.91 -25.82 -19.52
C MET A 24 -46.32 -25.23 -19.65
N TYR A 25 -46.52 -24.31 -20.61
CA TYR A 25 -47.83 -23.77 -20.94
C TYR A 25 -48.84 -24.89 -21.28
N GLN A 26 -48.48 -25.79 -22.20
CA GLN A 26 -49.35 -26.89 -22.59
C GLN A 26 -49.68 -27.84 -21.44
N LYS A 27 -48.70 -28.16 -20.58
CA LYS A 27 -48.91 -28.99 -19.39
C LYS A 27 -49.92 -28.34 -18.46
N LYS A 28 -49.77 -27.03 -18.19
CA LYS A 28 -50.68 -26.31 -17.29
C LYS A 28 -52.08 -26.19 -17.85
N GLN A 29 -52.19 -25.97 -19.16
CA GLN A 29 -53.46 -25.96 -19.87
C GLN A 29 -54.20 -27.30 -19.69
N LYS A 30 -53.51 -28.44 -19.86
CA LYS A 30 -54.08 -29.78 -19.64
C LYS A 30 -54.50 -30.04 -18.19
N GLU A 31 -53.72 -29.58 -17.21
CA GLU A 31 -54.08 -29.71 -15.78
C GLU A 31 -55.41 -29.02 -15.47
N ILE A 32 -55.62 -27.83 -16.04
CA ILE A 32 -56.84 -27.05 -15.84
C ILE A 32 -58.04 -27.70 -16.52
N GLU A 33 -57.87 -28.17 -17.76
CA GLU A 33 -58.91 -28.89 -18.51
C GLU A 33 -59.41 -30.14 -17.78
N ASN A 34 -58.50 -30.83 -17.07
CA ASN A 34 -58.81 -32.03 -16.30
C ASN A 34 -59.31 -31.76 -14.87
N THR A 35 -59.25 -30.52 -14.39
CA THR A 35 -59.75 -30.15 -13.06
C THR A 35 -61.27 -29.97 -13.14
N ALA A 36 -62.03 -30.72 -12.32
CA ALA A 36 -63.50 -30.65 -12.31
C ALA A 36 -63.99 -29.19 -12.17
N ARG A 37 -64.86 -28.77 -13.10
CA ARG A 37 -65.44 -27.42 -13.30
C ARG A 37 -66.27 -26.85 -12.13
N ASN A 38 -65.90 -27.07 -10.88
CA ASN A 38 -66.72 -26.70 -9.72
C ASN A 38 -66.38 -25.35 -9.06
N THR A 39 -65.46 -24.53 -9.60
CA THR A 39 -65.14 -23.23 -8.97
C THR A 39 -64.86 -22.04 -9.90
N PHE A 40 -65.01 -22.17 -11.22
CA PHE A 40 -64.90 -21.03 -12.15
C PHE A 40 -66.16 -20.84 -13.00
N GLN A 41 -67.30 -20.73 -12.33
CA GLN A 41 -68.49 -20.12 -12.96
C GLN A 41 -68.44 -18.62 -12.69
N ASN A 42 -67.95 -17.85 -13.67
CA ASN A 42 -68.45 -16.49 -13.90
C ASN A 42 -68.33 -16.12 -15.38
N SER A 43 -69.48 -15.87 -15.99
CA SER A 43 -69.73 -15.34 -17.35
C SER A 43 -69.34 -16.22 -18.56
N ILE A 44 -70.13 -17.26 -18.81
CA ILE A 44 -70.27 -17.79 -20.18
C ILE A 44 -71.40 -16.98 -20.83
N GLY A 45 -71.06 -16.07 -21.75
CA GLY A 45 -72.02 -15.49 -22.68
C GLY A 45 -72.55 -16.56 -23.67
N PRO A 46 -73.70 -16.32 -24.33
CA PRO A 46 -74.42 -17.33 -25.12
C PRO A 46 -73.67 -17.85 -26.37
N SER A 47 -72.46 -17.35 -26.65
CA SER A 47 -71.66 -17.76 -27.81
C SER A 47 -70.67 -18.91 -27.55
N GLY A 48 -70.61 -19.50 -26.36
CA GLY A 48 -69.76 -20.67 -26.11
C GLY A 48 -68.29 -20.40 -26.43
N ILE A 49 -67.59 -19.71 -25.53
CA ILE A 49 -66.20 -19.30 -25.74
C ILE A 49 -65.33 -20.55 -25.95
N GLN A 50 -64.82 -20.70 -27.17
CA GLN A 50 -63.78 -21.66 -27.52
C GLN A 50 -62.55 -21.37 -26.65
N ILE A 51 -62.03 -22.42 -26.02
CA ILE A 51 -60.72 -22.39 -25.39
C ILE A 51 -59.72 -22.23 -26.55
N ASN A 52 -59.33 -20.99 -26.86
CA ASN A 52 -58.31 -20.76 -27.89
C ASN A 52 -56.95 -21.18 -27.32
N ILE A 53 -56.53 -22.38 -27.68
CA ILE A 53 -55.19 -22.90 -27.40
C ILE A 53 -54.23 -22.13 -28.31
N VAL A 54 -53.22 -21.49 -27.70
CA VAL A 54 -52.17 -20.79 -28.44
C VAL A 54 -51.24 -21.84 -29.06
N ASN A 55 -51.06 -21.80 -30.38
CA ASN A 55 -50.10 -22.67 -31.06
C ASN A 55 -48.67 -22.16 -30.84
N ILE A 56 -47.66 -22.96 -31.20
CA ILE A 56 -46.25 -22.60 -30.99
C ILE A 56 -45.83 -21.35 -31.77
N ASP A 57 -46.37 -21.13 -32.96
CA ASP A 57 -46.01 -19.99 -33.80
C ASP A 57 -46.55 -18.67 -33.20
N ASP A 58 -47.79 -18.67 -32.74
CA ASP A 58 -48.39 -17.55 -32.01
C ASP A 58 -47.63 -17.28 -30.70
N PHE A 59 -47.22 -18.33 -29.99
CA PHE A 59 -46.42 -18.20 -28.77
C PHE A 59 -45.05 -17.56 -29.03
N LYS A 60 -44.36 -17.98 -30.10
CA LYS A 60 -43.10 -17.38 -30.57
C LYS A 60 -43.28 -15.90 -30.91
N GLU A 61 -44.35 -15.55 -31.63
CA GLU A 61 -44.67 -14.17 -32.00
C GLU A 61 -44.96 -13.28 -30.78
N TYR A 62 -45.66 -13.81 -29.78
CA TYR A 62 -45.93 -13.10 -28.53
C TYR A 62 -44.64 -12.84 -27.73
N ILE A 63 -43.76 -13.83 -27.64
CA ILE A 63 -42.42 -13.66 -27.02
C ILE A 63 -41.66 -12.54 -27.71
N TYR A 64 -41.54 -12.60 -29.04
CA TYR A 64 -40.76 -11.62 -29.78
C TYR A 64 -41.34 -10.22 -29.61
N SER A 65 -42.67 -10.08 -29.76
CA SER A 65 -43.37 -8.81 -29.59
C SER A 65 -43.22 -8.23 -28.18
N TRP A 66 -43.21 -9.09 -27.15
CA TRP A 66 -42.99 -8.68 -25.76
C TRP A 66 -41.58 -8.11 -25.59
N LEU A 67 -40.56 -8.83 -26.05
CA LEU A 67 -39.16 -8.42 -25.92
C LEU A 67 -38.82 -7.17 -26.74
N THR A 68 -39.50 -6.93 -27.86
CA THR A 68 -39.31 -5.73 -28.69
C THR A 68 -40.20 -4.54 -28.27
N GLY A 69 -41.07 -4.72 -27.26
CA GLY A 69 -41.97 -3.67 -26.79
C GLY A 69 -43.08 -3.30 -27.80
N THR A 70 -43.31 -4.15 -28.81
CA THR A 70 -44.39 -3.98 -29.81
C THR A 70 -45.66 -4.73 -29.44
N PHE A 71 -45.67 -5.39 -28.28
CA PHE A 71 -46.82 -6.10 -27.76
C PHE A 71 -47.95 -5.12 -27.43
N THR A 72 -49.02 -5.17 -28.22
CA THR A 72 -50.24 -4.38 -28.01
C THR A 72 -51.33 -5.28 -27.48
N HIS A 73 -51.86 -4.96 -26.30
CA HIS A 73 -52.90 -5.74 -25.66
C HIS A 73 -54.26 -5.09 -25.87
N SER A 74 -55.21 -5.81 -26.46
CA SER A 74 -56.63 -5.45 -26.40
C SER A 74 -57.35 -6.36 -25.40
N ILE A 75 -57.61 -5.85 -24.19
CA ILE A 75 -58.51 -6.53 -23.25
C ILE A 75 -59.93 -6.35 -23.80
N THR A 76 -60.49 -7.40 -24.39
CA THR A 76 -61.93 -7.48 -24.57
C THR A 76 -62.54 -8.09 -23.31
N ASN A 77 -63.08 -7.21 -22.46
CA ASN A 77 -64.02 -7.47 -21.36
C ASN A 77 -63.81 -8.75 -20.54
N GLY A 78 -63.02 -8.67 -19.46
CA GLY A 78 -63.29 -9.36 -18.18
C GLY A 78 -63.38 -10.90 -18.14
N ILE A 79 -63.16 -11.60 -19.25
CA ILE A 79 -63.22 -13.05 -19.32
C ILE A 79 -61.82 -13.60 -19.07
N ILE A 80 -61.65 -14.42 -18.02
CA ILE A 80 -60.45 -15.21 -17.77
C ILE A 80 -60.34 -16.24 -18.91
N SER A 81 -59.56 -15.90 -19.93
CA SER A 81 -59.38 -16.69 -21.15
C SER A 81 -58.10 -17.54 -21.08
N PRO A 82 -57.99 -18.68 -21.79
CA PRO A 82 -56.74 -19.42 -21.96
C PRO A 82 -55.57 -18.57 -22.47
N PHE A 83 -55.86 -17.43 -23.11
CA PHE A 83 -54.90 -16.38 -23.45
C PHE A 83 -54.08 -15.88 -22.23
N TYR A 84 -54.66 -15.86 -21.02
CA TYR A 84 -53.95 -15.39 -19.82
C TYR A 84 -52.80 -16.30 -19.42
N TYR A 85 -52.93 -17.61 -19.60
CA TYR A 85 -51.85 -18.54 -19.28
C TYR A 85 -50.72 -18.47 -20.31
N ALA A 86 -51.05 -18.35 -21.59
CA ALA A 86 -50.04 -18.16 -22.63
C ALA A 86 -49.21 -16.90 -22.35
N PHE A 87 -49.85 -15.76 -22.01
CA PHE A 87 -49.13 -14.54 -21.67
C PHE A 87 -48.29 -14.63 -20.40
N TYR A 88 -48.75 -15.37 -19.39
CA TYR A 88 -47.93 -15.65 -18.21
C TYR A 88 -46.63 -16.38 -18.58
N TYR A 89 -46.70 -17.42 -19.42
CA TYR A 89 -45.50 -18.15 -19.86
C TYR A 89 -44.64 -17.35 -20.85
N VAL A 90 -45.23 -16.46 -21.65
CA VAL A 90 -44.49 -15.48 -22.47
C VAL A 90 -43.68 -14.53 -21.58
N GLU A 91 -44.29 -13.97 -20.53
CA GLU A 91 -43.60 -13.08 -19.61
C GLU A 91 -42.56 -13.83 -18.77
N LEU A 92 -42.86 -15.06 -18.35
CA LEU A 92 -41.92 -15.90 -17.64
C LEU A 92 -40.69 -16.25 -18.50
N TYR A 93 -40.90 -16.53 -19.78
CA TYR A 93 -39.81 -16.65 -20.74
C TYR A 93 -39.01 -15.35 -20.83
N ALA A 94 -39.66 -14.19 -20.91
CA ALA A 94 -38.96 -12.90 -20.94
C ALA A 94 -38.10 -12.68 -19.69
N CYS A 95 -38.60 -13.04 -18.49
CA CYS A 95 -37.81 -12.99 -17.25
C CYS A 95 -36.58 -13.91 -17.30
N PHE A 96 -36.75 -15.14 -17.81
CA PHE A 96 -35.63 -16.06 -18.00
C PHE A 96 -34.63 -15.54 -19.03
N PHE A 97 -35.11 -14.97 -20.15
CA PHE A 97 -34.27 -14.37 -21.18
C PHE A 97 -33.42 -13.23 -20.61
N TYR A 98 -34.01 -12.34 -19.80
CA TYR A 98 -33.25 -11.27 -19.13
C TYR A 98 -32.27 -11.80 -18.09
N PHE A 99 -32.64 -12.84 -17.33
CA PHE A 99 -31.73 -13.52 -16.42
C PHE A 99 -30.52 -14.08 -17.17
N ASN A 100 -30.74 -14.78 -18.29
CA ASN A 100 -29.66 -15.39 -19.06
C ASN A 100 -28.78 -14.32 -19.75
N TYR A 101 -29.42 -13.29 -20.31
CA TYR A 101 -28.74 -12.17 -20.96
C TYR A 101 -27.89 -11.34 -19.99
N TYR A 102 -28.27 -11.25 -18.70
CA TYR A 102 -27.47 -10.58 -17.68
C TYR A 102 -26.06 -11.18 -17.59
N TYR A 103 -25.95 -12.51 -17.58
CA TYR A 103 -24.68 -13.23 -17.52
C TYR A 103 -23.89 -13.11 -18.81
N GLN A 104 -24.52 -13.36 -19.95
CA GLN A 104 -23.89 -13.25 -21.26
C GLN A 104 -23.33 -11.83 -21.53
N SER A 105 -24.00 -10.80 -20.99
CA SER A 105 -23.58 -9.40 -21.13
C SER A 105 -22.58 -8.96 -20.05
N HIS A 106 -22.21 -9.85 -19.13
CA HIS A 106 -21.32 -9.57 -18.01
C HIS A 106 -21.78 -8.37 -17.16
N TYR A 107 -23.09 -8.19 -17.02
CA TYR A 107 -23.62 -7.10 -16.21
C TYR A 107 -23.34 -7.33 -14.72
N ASN A 108 -23.11 -6.23 -14.00
CA ASN A 108 -22.90 -6.24 -12.55
C ASN A 108 -23.56 -5.03 -11.89
N PHE A 109 -24.90 -5.00 -11.94
CA PHE A 109 -25.70 -3.97 -11.28
C PHE A 109 -25.80 -4.19 -9.77
N ILE A 110 -25.82 -3.09 -9.01
CA ILE A 110 -26.03 -3.10 -7.55
C ILE A 110 -27.20 -2.15 -7.23
N PRO A 111 -28.29 -2.61 -6.57
CA PRO A 111 -28.54 -4.00 -6.19
C PRO A 111 -28.70 -4.90 -7.43
N VAL A 112 -28.35 -6.17 -7.28
CA VAL A 112 -28.54 -7.16 -8.36
C VAL A 112 -30.05 -7.33 -8.60
N PRO A 113 -30.54 -7.24 -9.85
CA PRO A 113 -31.96 -7.32 -10.12
C PRO A 113 -32.49 -8.75 -9.89
N SER A 114 -33.80 -8.85 -9.69
CA SER A 114 -34.54 -10.10 -9.80
C SER A 114 -35.61 -9.94 -10.87
N TYR A 115 -35.87 -11.01 -11.61
CA TYR A 115 -36.87 -11.00 -12.68
C TYR A 115 -38.05 -11.88 -12.29
N SER A 116 -39.24 -11.29 -12.29
CA SER A 116 -40.49 -12.00 -12.03
C SER A 116 -41.57 -11.45 -12.95
N PRO A 117 -42.50 -12.29 -13.43
CA PRO A 117 -43.68 -11.83 -14.13
C PRO A 117 -44.46 -10.78 -13.33
N ASN A 118 -44.76 -9.65 -13.95
CA ASN A 118 -45.55 -8.55 -13.39
C ASN A 118 -47.04 -8.71 -13.69
N TYR A 119 -47.39 -9.30 -14.83
CA TYR A 119 -48.76 -9.40 -15.31
C TYR A 119 -49.47 -10.57 -14.62
N TYR A 120 -50.18 -10.22 -13.55
CA TYR A 120 -51.19 -10.98 -12.82
C TYR A 120 -50.70 -11.95 -11.73
N LYS A 121 -50.82 -11.48 -10.48
CA LYS A 121 -51.14 -12.35 -9.33
C LYS A 121 -52.51 -12.99 -9.57
N ASN A 122 -52.60 -13.95 -10.49
CA ASN A 122 -53.79 -14.75 -10.68
C ASN A 122 -54.00 -15.56 -9.39
N PRO A 123 -55.19 -15.54 -8.74
CA PRO A 123 -55.45 -16.32 -7.54
C PRO A 123 -55.26 -17.84 -7.71
N VAL A 124 -55.09 -18.33 -8.95
CA VAL A 124 -54.83 -19.75 -9.28
C VAL A 124 -53.33 -20.09 -9.32
N ILE A 125 -52.44 -19.12 -9.47
CA ILE A 125 -50.98 -19.34 -9.49
C ILE A 125 -50.44 -18.94 -8.13
N SER A 126 -50.35 -19.91 -7.21
CA SER A 126 -49.97 -19.68 -5.82
C SER A 126 -48.49 -19.33 -5.63
N GLU A 127 -47.63 -19.67 -6.59
CA GLU A 127 -46.19 -19.37 -6.56
C GLU A 127 -45.71 -18.90 -7.93
N VAL A 128 -45.33 -17.63 -8.03
CA VAL A 128 -44.72 -17.07 -9.24
C VAL A 128 -43.20 -17.29 -9.14
N PRO A 129 -42.55 -17.96 -10.12
CA PRO A 129 -41.11 -18.13 -10.11
C PRO A 129 -40.43 -16.77 -10.18
N ILE A 130 -39.41 -16.59 -9.37
CA ILE A 130 -38.55 -15.41 -9.38
C ILE A 130 -37.15 -15.89 -9.76
N PHE A 131 -36.58 -15.28 -10.79
CA PHE A 131 -35.21 -15.51 -11.23
C PHE A 131 -34.28 -14.59 -10.44
N TYR A 132 -33.61 -15.15 -9.43
CA TYR A 132 -32.62 -14.48 -8.61
C TYR A 132 -31.23 -14.70 -9.21
N LEU A 133 -30.57 -13.61 -9.55
CA LEU A 133 -29.18 -13.61 -10.00
C LEU A 133 -28.23 -13.78 -8.81
N LEU A 134 -27.13 -14.49 -9.02
CA LEU A 134 -25.99 -14.55 -8.10
C LEU A 134 -25.27 -13.19 -8.04
N ASP A 135 -25.33 -12.56 -6.87
CA ASP A 135 -24.50 -11.41 -6.53
C ASP A 135 -23.03 -11.80 -6.28
N TYR A 136 -22.14 -11.39 -7.18
CA TYR A 136 -20.70 -11.57 -7.06
C TYR A 136 -20.05 -10.55 -6.11
N ASN A 137 -20.77 -9.53 -5.67
CA ASN A 137 -20.27 -8.43 -4.84
C ASN A 137 -20.34 -8.77 -3.35
N ILE A 138 -19.69 -9.86 -2.93
CA ILE A 138 -19.74 -10.38 -1.55
C ILE A 138 -19.31 -9.36 -0.49
N GLY A 139 -18.52 -8.33 -0.86
CA GLY A 139 -18.10 -7.26 0.04
C GLY A 139 -19.23 -6.35 0.54
N TYR A 140 -20.42 -6.39 -0.08
CA TYR A 140 -21.60 -5.65 0.39
C TYR A 140 -22.45 -6.41 1.42
N TYR A 141 -22.17 -7.69 1.65
CA TYR A 141 -22.93 -8.47 2.63
C TYR A 141 -22.40 -8.24 4.04
N PHE A 142 -23.30 -7.85 4.94
CA PHE A 142 -22.96 -7.55 6.34
C PHE A 142 -22.68 -8.80 7.19
N ASN A 143 -23.30 -9.94 6.86
CA ASN A 143 -23.24 -11.13 7.68
C ASN A 143 -23.57 -12.42 6.91
N LYS A 144 -23.24 -13.56 7.53
CA LYS A 144 -23.48 -14.92 6.99
C LYS A 144 -24.95 -15.26 6.78
N ILE A 145 -25.87 -14.64 7.53
CA ILE A 145 -27.31 -14.91 7.38
C ILE A 145 -27.79 -14.32 6.06
N SER A 146 -27.49 -13.05 5.79
CA SER A 146 -27.85 -12.39 4.53
C SER A 146 -27.27 -13.08 3.30
N TRP A 147 -26.00 -13.52 3.37
CA TRP A 147 -25.39 -14.29 2.29
C TRP A 147 -26.07 -15.65 2.08
N LYS A 148 -26.40 -16.35 3.16
CA LYS A 148 -27.09 -17.65 3.11
C LYS A 148 -28.50 -17.52 2.52
N ASP A 149 -29.25 -16.48 2.89
CA ASP A 149 -30.59 -16.23 2.36
C ASP A 149 -30.55 -15.90 0.87
N HIS A 150 -29.55 -15.13 0.44
CA HIS A 150 -29.28 -14.88 -0.97
C HIS A 150 -29.01 -16.18 -1.74
N CYS A 151 -28.06 -17.00 -1.27
CA CYS A 151 -27.75 -18.29 -1.89
C CYS A 151 -28.97 -19.21 -1.95
N LYS A 152 -29.84 -19.19 -0.93
CA LYS A 152 -31.09 -19.96 -0.93
C LYS A 152 -32.03 -19.52 -2.06
N ASN A 153 -32.10 -18.23 -2.35
CA ASN A 153 -32.93 -17.70 -3.43
C ASN A 153 -32.36 -18.04 -4.81
N VAL A 154 -31.04 -17.89 -5.01
CA VAL A 154 -30.36 -18.32 -6.25
C VAL A 154 -30.56 -19.81 -6.49
N LYS A 155 -30.45 -20.65 -5.45
CA LYS A 155 -30.72 -22.10 -5.54
C LYS A 155 -32.12 -22.42 -6.03
N LYS A 156 -33.16 -21.67 -5.63
CA LYS A 156 -34.51 -21.87 -6.15
C LYS A 156 -34.58 -21.64 -7.65
N THR A 157 -33.89 -20.62 -8.14
CA THR A 157 -33.80 -20.33 -9.58
C THR A 157 -33.09 -21.46 -10.33
N LEU A 158 -31.94 -21.94 -9.81
CA LEU A 158 -31.21 -23.07 -10.40
C LEU A 158 -32.03 -24.37 -10.39
N THR A 159 -32.76 -24.65 -9.31
CA THR A 159 -33.70 -25.78 -9.24
C THR A 159 -34.76 -25.67 -10.33
N PHE A 160 -35.39 -24.50 -10.48
CA PHE A 160 -36.39 -24.28 -11.53
C PHE A 160 -35.82 -24.51 -12.94
N ILE A 161 -34.64 -23.98 -13.22
CA ILE A 161 -33.92 -24.17 -14.49
C ILE A 161 -33.69 -25.66 -14.76
N LYS A 162 -33.20 -26.40 -13.77
CA LYS A 162 -32.88 -27.82 -13.87
C LYS A 162 -34.12 -28.69 -14.05
N GLU A 163 -35.16 -28.47 -13.25
CA GLU A 163 -36.43 -29.21 -13.31
C GLU A 163 -37.12 -29.06 -14.66
N ASN A 164 -36.91 -27.92 -15.32
CA ASN A 164 -37.52 -27.60 -16.61
C ASN A 164 -36.55 -27.73 -17.80
N SER A 165 -35.34 -28.27 -17.58
CA SER A 165 -34.32 -28.49 -18.62
C SER A 165 -34.06 -27.24 -19.47
N LEU A 166 -33.97 -26.06 -18.83
CA LEU A 166 -33.70 -24.80 -19.51
C LEU A 166 -32.19 -24.68 -19.82
N VAL A 167 -31.86 -24.14 -20.98
CA VAL A 167 -30.49 -23.97 -21.47
C VAL A 167 -29.95 -22.61 -21.07
N LEU A 168 -28.86 -22.64 -20.29
CA LEU A 168 -28.12 -21.46 -19.87
C LEU A 168 -27.06 -21.05 -20.88
N SER A 169 -26.74 -19.75 -20.89
CA SER A 169 -25.50 -19.19 -21.47
C SER A 169 -24.26 -19.86 -20.87
N GLU A 170 -23.12 -19.75 -21.55
CA GLU A 170 -21.86 -20.33 -21.06
C GLU A 170 -21.51 -19.82 -19.66
N GLU A 171 -21.62 -18.51 -19.43
CA GLU A 171 -21.38 -17.87 -18.14
C GLU A 171 -22.39 -18.33 -17.08
N GLY A 172 -23.65 -18.53 -17.50
CA GLY A 172 -24.73 -18.99 -16.64
C GLY A 172 -24.51 -20.42 -16.10
N LYS A 173 -23.79 -21.28 -16.83
CA LYS A 173 -23.52 -22.66 -16.38
C LYS A 173 -22.66 -22.72 -15.12
N TYR A 174 -21.83 -21.70 -14.89
CA TYR A 174 -20.91 -21.66 -13.75
C TYR A 174 -21.55 -21.13 -12.45
N ILE A 175 -22.78 -20.61 -12.49
CA ILE A 175 -23.45 -19.99 -11.33
C ILE A 175 -23.45 -20.90 -10.09
N GLU A 176 -23.74 -22.20 -10.28
CA GLU A 176 -23.82 -23.15 -9.16
C GLU A 176 -22.46 -23.31 -8.46
N ASN A 177 -21.39 -23.50 -9.24
CA ASN A 177 -20.04 -23.68 -8.71
C ASN A 177 -19.47 -22.36 -8.15
N ASP A 178 -19.66 -21.25 -8.86
CA ASP A 178 -19.23 -19.93 -8.40
C ASP A 178 -19.92 -19.55 -7.09
N MET A 179 -21.19 -19.90 -6.90
CA MET A 179 -21.90 -19.68 -5.62
C MET A 179 -21.22 -20.44 -4.46
N GLU A 180 -20.75 -21.66 -4.68
CA GLU A 180 -20.02 -22.44 -3.66
C GLU A 180 -18.65 -21.82 -3.37
N ILE A 181 -17.91 -21.46 -4.42
CA ILE A 181 -16.61 -20.78 -4.32
C ILE A 181 -16.75 -19.46 -3.57
N LEU A 182 -17.71 -18.61 -3.96
CA LEU A 182 -18.01 -17.33 -3.31
C LEU A 182 -18.42 -17.52 -1.86
N THR A 183 -19.13 -18.60 -1.51
CA THR A 183 -19.45 -18.89 -0.11
C THR A 183 -18.19 -19.17 0.72
N GLY A 184 -17.22 -19.91 0.18
CA GLY A 184 -15.93 -20.12 0.81
C GLY A 184 -15.12 -18.83 0.94
N LEU A 185 -15.08 -18.02 -0.12
CA LEU A 185 -14.40 -16.72 -0.14
C LEU A 185 -15.07 -15.74 0.84
N PHE A 186 -16.40 -15.73 0.93
CA PHE A 186 -17.14 -14.88 1.86
C PHE A 186 -16.83 -15.22 3.32
N HIS A 187 -16.67 -16.51 3.66
CA HIS A 187 -16.23 -16.88 5.00
C HIS A 187 -14.83 -16.35 5.33
N LYS A 188 -13.87 -16.50 4.41
CA LYS A 188 -12.52 -15.93 4.57
C LYS A 188 -12.55 -14.41 4.69
N PHE A 189 -13.36 -13.74 3.87
CA PHE A 189 -13.57 -12.31 3.95
C PHE A 189 -14.09 -11.89 5.34
N MET A 190 -15.11 -12.59 5.86
CA MET A 190 -15.64 -12.33 7.19
C MET A 190 -14.59 -12.57 8.28
N GLU A 191 -13.73 -13.56 8.14
CA GLU A 191 -12.61 -13.79 9.06
C GLU A 191 -11.60 -12.64 9.01
N ILE A 192 -11.23 -12.16 7.82
CA ILE A 192 -10.31 -11.03 7.63
C ILE A 192 -10.84 -9.78 8.33
N ILE A 193 -12.08 -9.37 8.03
CA ILE A 193 -12.61 -8.10 8.56
C ILE A 193 -12.86 -8.16 10.07
N ASN A 194 -13.26 -9.32 10.60
CA ASN A 194 -13.51 -9.51 12.04
C ASN A 194 -12.26 -9.94 12.82
N SER A 195 -11.14 -10.20 12.15
CA SER A 195 -9.89 -10.56 12.83
C SER A 195 -9.42 -9.41 13.72
N SER A 196 -9.20 -9.72 15.00
CA SER A 196 -8.49 -8.86 15.93
C SER A 196 -6.98 -8.86 15.68
N ASN A 197 -6.47 -9.86 14.98
CA ASN A 197 -5.07 -9.94 14.61
C ASN A 197 -4.75 -8.98 13.47
N LYS A 198 -3.49 -8.54 13.42
CA LYS A 198 -2.98 -7.70 12.35
C LYS A 198 -2.93 -8.51 11.05
N VAL A 199 -3.72 -8.08 10.07
CA VAL A 199 -3.71 -8.63 8.71
C VAL A 199 -2.70 -7.84 7.89
N THR A 200 -1.82 -8.54 7.18
CA THR A 200 -0.80 -7.96 6.32
C THR A 200 -1.36 -7.64 4.94
N VAL A 201 -0.72 -6.69 4.24
CA VAL A 201 -1.08 -6.39 2.84
C VAL A 201 -0.88 -7.60 1.93
N ASP A 202 0.14 -8.42 2.18
CA ASP A 202 0.41 -9.63 1.39
C ASP A 202 -0.72 -10.65 1.54
N GLU A 203 -1.28 -10.81 2.75
CA GLU A 203 -2.46 -11.67 2.97
C GLU A 203 -3.69 -11.16 2.21
N LEU A 204 -3.93 -9.84 2.22
CA LEU A 204 -5.04 -9.24 1.47
C LEU A 204 -4.86 -9.41 -0.05
N GLN A 205 -3.64 -9.18 -0.56
CA GLN A 205 -3.32 -9.37 -1.98
C GLN A 205 -3.40 -10.84 -2.40
N ASN A 206 -2.95 -11.77 -1.55
CA ASN A 206 -3.08 -13.20 -1.79
C ASN A 206 -4.55 -13.63 -1.81
N PHE A 207 -5.39 -13.06 -0.94
CA PHE A 207 -6.83 -13.29 -0.98
C PHE A 207 -7.47 -12.76 -2.26
N GLU A 208 -7.10 -11.55 -2.70
CA GLU A 208 -7.56 -10.98 -3.98
C GLU A 208 -7.15 -11.86 -5.17
N LYS A 209 -5.93 -12.38 -5.15
CA LYS A 209 -5.43 -13.31 -6.18
C LYS A 209 -6.20 -14.63 -6.18
N GLU A 210 -6.49 -15.18 -4.99
CA GLU A 210 -7.28 -16.41 -4.84
C GLU A 210 -8.66 -16.27 -5.51
N ILE A 211 -9.29 -15.09 -5.43
CA ILE A 211 -10.59 -14.83 -6.07
C ILE A 211 -10.49 -14.94 -7.60
N THR A 212 -9.47 -14.30 -8.20
CA THR A 212 -9.24 -14.38 -9.65
C THR A 212 -8.91 -15.80 -10.11
N GLU A 213 -8.17 -16.56 -9.31
CA GLU A 213 -7.80 -17.94 -9.65
C GLU A 213 -8.99 -18.89 -9.56
N LYS A 214 -9.83 -18.78 -8.53
CA LYS A 214 -10.89 -19.76 -8.25
C LYS A 214 -12.18 -19.57 -9.03
N LEU A 215 -12.67 -18.34 -9.21
CA LEU A 215 -13.95 -18.13 -9.88
C LEU A 215 -13.87 -18.58 -11.34
N GLU A 216 -14.89 -19.29 -11.81
CA GLU A 216 -14.98 -19.74 -13.20
C GLU A 216 -15.37 -18.59 -14.11
N ASN A 217 -16.34 -17.78 -13.69
CA ASN A 217 -16.66 -16.52 -14.34
C ASN A 217 -15.58 -15.45 -14.07
N LYS A 218 -14.54 -15.43 -14.91
CA LYS A 218 -13.37 -14.55 -14.76
C LYS A 218 -13.70 -13.06 -14.79
N GLU A 219 -14.64 -12.64 -15.64
CA GLU A 219 -15.10 -11.24 -15.68
C GLU A 219 -15.66 -10.78 -14.33
N TYR A 220 -16.39 -11.67 -13.64
CA TYR A 220 -17.01 -11.39 -12.35
C TYR A 220 -16.03 -11.37 -11.17
N ALA A 221 -14.86 -12.00 -11.30
CA ALA A 221 -13.83 -11.94 -10.26
C ALA A 221 -13.36 -10.51 -9.97
N SER A 222 -13.28 -9.67 -11.02
CA SER A 222 -12.94 -8.26 -10.88
C SER A 222 -13.97 -7.51 -10.03
N TYR A 223 -15.25 -7.81 -10.20
CA TYR A 223 -16.35 -7.22 -9.45
C TYR A 223 -16.33 -7.67 -7.99
N THR A 224 -16.07 -8.95 -7.72
CA THR A 224 -15.87 -9.46 -6.37
C THR A 224 -14.76 -8.69 -5.65
N ILE A 225 -13.57 -8.58 -6.25
CA ILE A 225 -12.44 -7.83 -5.65
C ILE A 225 -12.81 -6.37 -5.40
N ASN A 226 -13.45 -5.71 -6.37
CA ASN A 226 -13.86 -4.32 -6.22
C ASN A 226 -14.88 -4.14 -5.09
N SER A 227 -15.79 -5.09 -4.89
CA SER A 227 -16.74 -5.07 -3.78
C SER A 227 -16.03 -5.14 -2.42
N LEU A 228 -14.98 -5.96 -2.32
CA LEU A 228 -14.17 -6.07 -1.10
C LEU A 228 -13.44 -4.76 -0.80
N LYS A 229 -12.80 -4.15 -1.81
CA LYS A 229 -12.07 -2.87 -1.66
C LYS A 229 -12.97 -1.70 -1.28
N ARG A 230 -14.26 -1.78 -1.61
CA ARG A 230 -15.26 -0.78 -1.21
C ARG A 230 -15.83 -1.03 0.19
N ASN A 231 -15.61 -2.21 0.76
CA ASN A 231 -16.00 -2.49 2.13
C ASN A 231 -15.09 -1.74 3.10
N VAL A 232 -15.68 -0.92 3.97
CA VAL A 232 -14.94 -0.07 4.91
C VAL A 232 -14.05 -0.90 5.83
N SER A 233 -14.56 -2.00 6.40
CA SER A 233 -13.80 -2.83 7.33
C SER A 233 -12.63 -3.57 6.67
N TYR A 234 -12.75 -3.90 5.38
CA TYR A 234 -11.65 -4.46 4.61
C TYR A 234 -10.59 -3.41 4.27
N LEU A 235 -11.03 -2.23 3.86
CA LEU A 235 -10.16 -1.08 3.56
C LEU A 235 -9.42 -0.60 4.81
N ASP A 236 -10.06 -0.65 5.98
CA ASP A 236 -9.44 -0.35 7.27
C ASP A 236 -8.22 -1.26 7.55
N LYS A 237 -8.22 -2.52 7.09
CA LYS A 237 -7.05 -3.41 7.23
C LYS A 237 -5.85 -2.90 6.42
N TYR A 238 -6.08 -2.40 5.20
CA TYR A 238 -5.03 -1.74 4.41
C TYR A 238 -4.50 -0.50 5.12
N PHE A 239 -5.40 0.35 5.64
CA PHE A 239 -4.99 1.58 6.32
C PHE A 239 -4.20 1.32 7.60
N LEU A 240 -4.63 0.36 8.43
CA LEU A 240 -3.93 -0.01 9.66
C LEU A 240 -2.50 -0.50 9.39
N TYR A 241 -2.30 -1.28 8.32
CA TYR A 241 -0.97 -1.69 7.91
C TYR A 241 -0.08 -0.50 7.55
N ILE A 242 -0.60 0.46 6.77
CA ILE A 242 0.15 1.66 6.36
C ILE A 242 0.53 2.50 7.59
N ILE A 243 -0.42 2.71 8.51
CA ILE A 243 -0.19 3.49 9.74
C ILE A 243 0.92 2.84 10.58
N ASP A 244 0.88 1.52 10.75
CA ASP A 244 1.89 0.80 11.53
C ASP A 244 3.28 0.87 10.88
N LYS A 245 3.35 0.70 9.55
CA LYS A 245 4.60 0.83 8.81
C LYS A 245 5.19 2.24 8.97
N ASN A 246 4.35 3.27 8.92
CA ASN A 246 4.79 4.65 9.13
C ASN A 246 5.29 4.90 10.55
N LYS A 247 4.64 4.35 11.58
CA LYS A 247 5.14 4.44 12.97
C LYS A 247 6.52 3.81 13.14
N ASN A 248 6.77 2.66 12.52
CA ASN A 248 8.08 2.01 12.54
C ASN A 248 9.14 2.89 11.86
N ILE A 249 8.79 3.51 10.72
CA ILE A 249 9.67 4.47 10.04
C ILE A 249 9.97 5.68 10.94
N GLU A 250 8.97 6.27 11.60
CA GLU A 250 9.15 7.38 12.54
C GLU A 250 10.12 7.01 13.68
N GLN A 251 9.96 5.84 14.30
CA GLN A 251 10.87 5.34 15.33
C GLN A 251 12.31 5.16 14.81
N ASN A 252 12.47 4.64 13.59
CA ASN A 252 13.79 4.48 12.99
C ASN A 252 14.46 5.84 12.71
N ILE A 253 13.69 6.84 12.27
CA ILE A 253 14.19 8.21 12.08
C ILE A 253 14.64 8.81 13.42
N GLU A 254 13.85 8.66 14.48
CA GLU A 254 14.19 9.15 15.82
C GLU A 254 15.48 8.50 16.37
N ASN A 255 15.63 7.20 16.18
CA ASN A 255 16.85 6.47 16.54
C ASN A 255 18.08 6.98 15.77
N LEU A 256 17.95 7.21 14.47
CA LEU A 256 19.03 7.76 13.63
C LEU A 256 19.41 9.19 14.04
N LEU A 257 18.43 10.04 14.35
CA LEU A 257 18.67 11.40 14.83
C LEU A 257 19.43 11.41 16.16
N THR A 258 19.04 10.55 17.10
CA THR A 258 19.73 10.40 18.39
C THR A 258 21.18 9.94 18.19
N LYS A 259 21.40 8.95 17.31
CA LYS A 259 22.74 8.48 16.99
C LYS A 259 23.60 9.56 16.35
N ASN A 260 23.05 10.36 15.43
CA ASN A 260 23.77 11.45 14.78
C ASN A 260 24.17 12.54 15.77
N LYS A 261 23.30 12.90 16.73
CA LYS A 261 23.67 13.86 17.79
C LYS A 261 24.87 13.39 18.61
N ASN A 262 24.89 12.11 18.99
CA ASN A 262 26.02 11.56 19.74
C ASN A 262 27.32 11.63 18.92
N VAL A 263 27.25 11.35 17.62
CA VAL A 263 28.41 11.46 16.72
C VAL A 263 28.88 12.92 16.58
N GLU A 264 27.96 13.89 16.48
CA GLU A 264 28.31 15.31 16.44
C GLU A 264 29.01 15.77 17.73
N GLU A 265 28.56 15.29 18.89
CA GLU A 265 29.22 15.55 20.17
C GLU A 265 30.63 14.95 20.23
N GLU A 266 30.80 13.69 19.80
CA GLU A 266 32.12 13.05 19.71
C GLU A 266 33.07 13.76 18.74
N ILE A 267 32.57 14.23 17.59
CA ILE A 267 33.39 15.00 16.63
C ILE A 267 33.83 16.33 17.28
N LYS A 268 32.95 16.98 18.04
CA LYS A 268 33.26 18.23 18.71
C LYS A 268 34.34 18.05 19.77
N THR A 269 34.24 17.02 20.61
CA THR A 269 35.26 16.73 21.64
C THR A 269 36.60 16.38 20.99
N LEU A 270 36.62 15.51 19.99
CA LEU A 270 37.84 15.18 19.23
C LEU A 270 38.45 16.40 18.53
N SER A 271 37.61 17.32 18.03
CA SER A 271 38.10 18.56 17.43
C SER A 271 38.75 19.50 18.45
N GLU A 272 38.22 19.55 19.68
CA GLU A 272 38.80 20.34 20.77
C GLU A 272 40.13 19.72 21.24
N GLU A 273 40.18 18.39 21.41
CA GLU A 273 41.40 17.66 21.74
C GLU A 273 42.49 17.80 20.67
N ASN A 274 42.13 17.77 19.38
CA ASN A 274 43.09 17.99 18.30
C ASN A 274 43.65 19.43 18.30
N LYS A 275 42.85 20.44 18.68
CA LYS A 275 43.33 21.82 18.82
C LYS A 275 44.34 21.93 19.95
N THR A 276 44.06 21.37 21.11
CA THR A 276 44.98 21.40 22.26
C THR A 276 46.29 20.68 21.94
N LEU A 277 46.22 19.48 21.36
CA LEU A 277 47.41 18.74 20.92
C LEU A 277 48.23 19.49 19.87
N SER A 278 47.56 20.17 18.93
CA SER A 278 48.24 20.98 17.91
C SER A 278 48.99 22.16 18.53
N GLU A 279 48.39 22.85 19.50
CA GLU A 279 49.04 23.93 20.25
C GLU A 279 50.24 23.42 21.05
N GLU A 280 50.12 22.28 21.74
CA GLU A 280 51.22 21.63 22.46
C GLU A 280 52.37 21.22 21.52
N ASN A 281 52.04 20.64 20.36
CA ASN A 281 53.04 20.30 19.34
C ASN A 281 53.77 21.53 18.82
N LYS A 282 53.06 22.64 18.61
CA LYS A 282 53.69 23.91 18.18
C LYS A 282 54.65 24.44 19.24
N LYS A 283 54.25 24.47 20.51
CA LYS A 283 55.13 24.87 21.64
C LYS A 283 56.38 23.98 21.68
N THR A 284 56.20 22.67 21.54
CA THR A 284 57.30 21.69 21.54
C THR A 284 58.25 21.90 20.36
N LYS A 285 57.72 22.12 19.14
CA LYS A 285 58.54 22.42 17.95
C LYS A 285 59.36 23.70 18.13
N ASP A 286 58.74 24.78 18.59
CA ASP A 286 59.42 26.06 18.81
C ASP A 286 60.52 25.94 19.87
N PHE A 287 60.28 25.12 20.91
CA PHE A 287 61.28 24.76 21.90
C PHE A 287 62.47 24.01 21.28
N TYR A 288 62.22 22.92 20.54
CA TYR A 288 63.30 22.15 19.91
C TYR A 288 64.14 23.00 18.96
N LEU A 289 63.51 23.86 18.14
CA LEU A 289 64.21 24.78 17.26
C LEU A 289 65.07 25.78 18.04
N THR A 290 64.54 26.36 19.12
CA THR A 290 65.28 27.34 19.93
C THR A 290 66.46 26.70 20.66
N VAL A 291 66.23 25.53 21.27
CA VAL A 291 67.28 24.80 22.00
C VAL A 291 68.38 24.33 21.06
N SER A 292 68.02 23.72 19.93
CA SER A 292 69.00 23.26 18.94
C SER A 292 69.83 24.41 18.37
N GLY A 293 69.19 25.53 17.98
CA GLY A 293 69.90 26.71 17.50
C GLY A 293 70.88 27.29 18.53
N SER A 294 70.46 27.33 19.80
CA SER A 294 71.32 27.83 20.87
C SER A 294 72.48 26.88 21.20
N VAL A 295 72.24 25.56 21.20
CA VAL A 295 73.30 24.55 21.38
C VAL A 295 74.31 24.61 20.23
N MET A 296 73.86 24.77 18.98
CA MET A 296 74.76 24.97 17.84
C MET A 296 75.62 26.22 18.00
N ALA A 297 75.05 27.34 18.47
CA ALA A 297 75.80 28.57 18.75
C ALA A 297 76.87 28.34 19.84
N LEU A 298 76.52 27.62 20.91
CA LEU A 298 77.47 27.27 21.97
C LEU A 298 78.60 26.36 21.46
N ILE A 299 78.28 25.33 20.68
CA ILE A 299 79.27 24.44 20.06
C ILE A 299 80.21 25.24 19.14
N SER A 300 79.67 26.16 18.35
CA SER A 300 80.48 27.03 17.48
C SER A 300 81.44 27.91 18.29
N LEU A 301 80.99 28.47 19.42
CA LEU A 301 81.84 29.26 20.31
C LEU A 301 82.94 28.41 20.96
N VAL A 302 82.60 27.22 21.46
CA VAL A 302 83.58 26.30 22.07
C VAL A 302 84.59 25.80 21.04
N THR A 303 84.14 25.44 19.83
CA THR A 303 85.03 24.99 18.74
C THR A 303 85.94 26.12 18.28
N GLY A 304 85.41 27.34 18.16
CA GLY A 304 86.20 28.54 17.92
C GLY A 304 87.28 28.74 19.00
N ASN A 305 86.94 28.50 20.27
CA ASN A 305 87.88 28.58 21.40
C ASN A 305 89.06 27.61 21.21
N ILE A 306 88.75 26.33 20.99
CA ILE A 306 89.75 25.27 20.82
C ILE A 306 90.69 25.61 19.67
N SER A 307 90.17 26.21 18.59
CA SER A 307 90.99 26.63 17.43
C SER A 307 91.95 27.79 17.72
N LEU A 308 91.67 28.61 18.74
CA LEU A 308 92.42 29.82 19.09
C LEU A 308 93.46 29.58 20.20
N VAL A 309 93.31 28.53 21.00
CA VAL A 309 94.22 28.15 22.11
C VAL A 309 95.68 27.95 21.67
N ASN A 310 95.94 27.73 20.38
CA ASN A 310 97.28 27.46 19.85
C ASN A 310 97.98 28.68 19.20
N LYS A 311 97.49 29.90 19.44
CA LYS A 311 98.07 31.16 18.92
C LYS A 311 98.47 32.08 20.08
N ASP A 312 99.58 32.81 19.95
CA ASP A 312 100.02 33.84 20.91
C ASP A 312 99.01 35.00 20.96
N ILE A 313 97.97 34.82 21.77
CA ILE A 313 96.86 35.77 21.90
C ILE A 313 97.02 36.53 23.22
N ALA A 314 96.85 37.85 23.17
CA ALA A 314 96.89 38.71 24.36
C ALA A 314 95.82 38.30 25.39
N VAL A 315 96.19 38.32 26.68
CA VAL A 315 95.34 37.91 27.82
C VAL A 315 93.96 38.59 27.81
N GLN A 316 93.87 39.83 27.30
CA GLN A 316 92.62 40.59 27.17
C GLN A 316 91.59 39.91 26.26
N HIS A 317 92.03 39.29 25.17
CA HIS A 317 91.14 38.56 24.28
C HIS A 317 90.62 37.26 24.92
N ILE A 318 91.42 36.61 25.78
CA ILE A 318 90.98 35.42 26.54
C ILE A 318 89.86 35.78 27.52
N PHE A 319 89.94 36.94 28.20
CA PHE A 319 88.89 37.42 29.10
C PHE A 319 87.58 37.77 28.37
N ILE A 320 87.67 38.50 27.25
CA ILE A 320 86.49 38.80 26.40
C ILE A 320 85.85 37.49 25.92
N PHE A 321 86.68 36.50 25.58
CA PHE A 321 86.22 35.23 25.03
C PHE A 321 85.61 34.29 26.10
N ASN A 322 86.20 34.15 27.28
CA ASN A 322 85.60 33.38 28.37
C ASN A 322 84.33 34.07 28.91
N GLY A 323 84.32 35.40 28.93
CA GLY A 323 83.13 36.19 29.23
C GLY A 323 82.00 35.96 28.22
N SER A 324 82.31 35.85 26.92
CA SER A 324 81.30 35.60 25.89
C SER A 324 80.70 34.19 25.98
N ILE A 325 81.48 33.17 26.35
CA ILE A 325 80.95 31.83 26.66
C ILE A 325 79.98 31.89 27.85
N LEU A 326 80.37 32.56 28.93
CA LEU A 326 79.53 32.67 30.13
C LEU A 326 78.21 33.40 29.80
N VAL A 327 78.27 34.47 29.01
CA VAL A 327 77.08 35.18 28.54
C VAL A 327 76.23 34.35 27.58
N ALA A 328 76.83 33.56 26.69
CA ALA A 328 76.07 32.64 25.85
C ALA A 328 75.31 31.59 26.68
N ILE A 329 75.93 31.05 27.74
CA ILE A 329 75.27 30.13 28.68
C ILE A 329 74.13 30.82 29.44
N LEU A 330 74.32 32.08 29.84
CA LEU A 330 73.27 32.86 30.51
C LEU A 330 72.11 33.20 29.58
N ILE A 331 72.37 33.60 28.33
CA ILE A 331 71.35 33.81 27.29
C ILE A 331 70.59 32.51 27.03
N PHE A 332 71.28 31.38 26.93
CA PHE A 332 70.65 30.08 26.76
C PHE A 332 69.73 29.73 27.93
N SER A 333 70.21 29.91 29.16
CA SER A 333 69.44 29.65 30.38
C SER A 333 68.20 30.54 30.45
N TYR A 334 68.33 31.81 30.04
CA TYR A 334 67.21 32.75 29.94
C TYR A 334 66.17 32.32 28.89
N LEU A 335 66.60 31.98 27.67
CA LEU A 335 65.72 31.58 26.56
C LEU A 335 65.01 30.25 26.84
N PHE A 336 65.74 29.25 27.34
CA PHE A 336 65.19 27.95 27.76
C PHE A 336 64.06 28.15 28.77
N PHE A 337 64.30 28.99 29.77
CA PHE A 337 63.34 29.26 30.82
C PHE A 337 62.13 30.07 30.32
N SER A 338 62.37 31.16 29.59
CA SER A 338 61.30 32.02 29.06
C SER A 338 60.30 31.26 28.19
N LEU A 339 60.76 30.24 27.46
CA LEU A 339 59.93 29.40 26.60
C LEU A 339 59.21 28.27 27.34
N TYR A 340 59.86 27.61 28.31
CA TYR A 340 59.31 26.42 28.96
C TYR A 340 58.34 26.74 30.11
N THR A 341 58.56 27.82 30.87
CA THR A 341 57.79 28.10 32.10
C THR A 341 56.81 29.27 31.96
N LYS A 342 56.53 29.74 30.75
CA LYS A 342 55.63 30.89 30.54
C LYS A 342 54.24 30.66 31.15
N ASP A 343 53.82 29.38 31.26
CA ASP A 343 52.54 28.96 31.84
C ASP A 343 52.64 28.24 33.21
N THR A 344 53.83 27.82 33.67
CA THR A 344 53.98 27.09 34.94
C THR A 344 54.67 27.94 36.01
N LYS A 345 53.96 28.22 37.12
CA LYS A 345 54.38 29.05 38.28
C LYS A 345 55.53 28.46 39.12
N THR A 346 56.47 27.73 38.51
CA THR A 346 57.39 26.87 39.25
C THR A 346 58.70 27.57 39.66
N TYR A 347 58.98 28.79 39.17
CA TYR A 347 60.20 29.54 39.52
C TYR A 347 59.95 31.05 39.62
N PRO A 348 60.64 31.77 40.52
CA PRO A 348 60.35 33.17 40.81
C PRO A 348 60.80 34.06 39.66
N LYS A 349 59.89 34.88 39.12
CA LYS A 349 60.10 35.94 38.11
C LYS A 349 61.38 36.77 38.35
N LYS A 350 61.74 36.98 39.63
CA LYS A 350 62.99 37.61 40.07
C LYS A 350 64.26 36.97 39.48
N PHE A 351 64.32 35.66 39.27
CA PHE A 351 65.52 35.01 38.71
C PHE A 351 65.71 35.37 37.23
N ILE A 352 64.65 35.32 36.43
CA ILE A 352 64.67 35.72 35.00
C ILE A 352 65.11 37.18 34.86
N ASP A 353 64.50 38.06 35.64
CA ASP A 353 64.80 39.49 35.60
C ASP A 353 66.26 39.75 36.00
N THR A 354 66.79 38.98 36.95
CA THR A 354 68.18 39.05 37.41
C THR A 354 69.16 38.52 36.36
N VAL A 355 68.84 37.42 35.67
CA VAL A 355 69.65 36.89 34.55
C VAL A 355 69.63 37.87 33.37
N GLY A 356 68.48 38.45 33.04
CA GLY A 356 68.36 39.48 32.00
C GLY A 356 69.18 40.74 32.32
N LEU A 357 69.08 41.24 33.56
CA LEU A 357 69.86 42.39 34.02
C LEU A 357 71.37 42.13 34.01
N THR A 358 71.81 40.92 34.36
CA THR A 358 73.24 40.55 34.32
C THR A 358 73.77 40.46 32.89
N ILE A 359 72.98 39.95 31.94
CA ILE A 359 73.35 39.97 30.51
C ILE A 359 73.49 41.41 30.00
N ILE A 360 72.51 42.29 30.29
CA ILE A 360 72.55 43.70 29.88
C ILE A 360 73.74 44.41 30.52
N GLY A 361 73.96 44.21 31.82
CA GLY A 361 75.09 44.80 32.54
C GLY A 361 76.45 44.36 31.98
N PHE A 362 76.58 43.10 31.56
CA PHE A 362 77.78 42.61 30.89
C PHE A 362 78.02 43.32 29.55
N PHE A 363 77.00 43.43 28.69
CA PHE A 363 77.12 44.14 27.41
C PHE A 363 77.48 45.61 27.59
N ILE A 364 76.87 46.30 28.56
CA ILE A 364 77.20 47.69 28.89
C ILE A 364 78.66 47.79 29.36
N SER A 365 79.11 46.88 30.22
CA SER A 365 80.49 46.86 30.71
C SER A 365 81.50 46.61 29.57
N LEU A 366 81.16 45.73 28.63
CA LEU A 366 81.99 45.40 27.47
C LEU A 366 82.06 46.58 26.49
N LEU A 367 80.95 47.30 26.31
CA LEU A 367 80.87 48.50 25.47
C LEU A 367 81.66 49.67 26.05
N ILE A 368 81.59 49.88 27.37
CA ILE A 368 82.41 50.86 28.10
C ILE A 368 83.89 50.49 27.99
N TYR A 369 84.24 49.21 28.14
CA TYR A 369 85.62 48.72 28.02
C TYR A 369 86.18 48.95 26.61
N PHE A 370 85.38 48.68 25.55
CA PHE A 370 85.77 48.94 24.16
C PHE A 370 85.96 50.43 23.88
N LEU A 371 85.09 51.29 24.40
CA LEU A 371 85.19 52.75 24.28
C LEU A 371 86.36 53.36 25.04
N TRP A 372 86.96 52.63 25.98
CA TRP A 372 88.08 53.11 26.80
C TRP A 372 89.45 52.67 26.28
N ILE A 373 89.50 51.62 25.44
CA ILE A 373 90.73 51.04 24.88
C ILE A 373 91.01 51.47 23.43
N VAL A 374 89.99 51.98 22.73
CA VAL A 374 90.15 52.77 21.49
C VAL A 374 90.33 54.24 21.86
#